data_AF-A0A0N8KDH1-F1
#
_entry.id   AF-A0A0N8KDH1-F1
#
_cell.length_a   1.000
_cell.length_b   1.000
_cell.length_c   1.000
_cell.angle_alpha   90.00
_cell.angle_beta   90.00
_cell.angle_gamma   90.00
#
_symmetry.space_group_name_H-M   'P 1'
#
loop_
_entity.id
_entity.type
_entity.pdbx_description
1 polymer ?
#
loop_
_entity_poly.entity_id
_entity_poly.type
_entity_poly.pdbx_seq_one_letter_code
_entity_poly.pdbx_strand_id
1 'polypeptide(L)'
;MNKRLAAERFRDRLAQLQRQSGMTQSAFAEAIGIDRSALSQLMSGANPRLPRAETLLALAAQFQVSTDWLLALSEDRGIVTQTLNAVEAEQALDEESRTAMERWHHETAGQKVRYVPAQLPDLMRTEAVIAFQAAANAQERRRLQAQTERRLHFSRMPESDIEMCMPFQTLEVFAEGRGAWRGLPAADRQAQLDHIAATVEELYPAFRMYLFDGRQRFAPPMTVFGYARAAVYAGEIYLHIRSRALIRDLAQGFDGHIRHASVHAHEAAAFVRGLQVAPD
;
A
#
# COMPACT_ATOMS: atom_id res chain seq x y z
N MET A 1 14.28 -20.52 -27.13
CA MET A 1 14.10 -21.44 -25.99
C MET A 1 13.50 -22.75 -26.51
N ASN A 2 14.06 -23.91 -26.16
CA ASN A 2 13.58 -25.21 -26.67
C ASN A 2 12.22 -25.56 -26.05
N LYS A 3 11.18 -25.76 -26.87
CA LYS A 3 9.79 -26.07 -26.45
C LYS A 3 9.71 -27.24 -25.46
N ARG A 4 10.61 -28.22 -25.59
CA ARG A 4 10.70 -29.39 -24.71
C ARG A 4 11.15 -29.02 -23.29
N LEU A 5 12.15 -28.16 -23.18
CA LEU A 5 12.68 -27.68 -21.89
C LEU A 5 11.62 -26.87 -21.10
N ALA A 6 10.84 -26.04 -21.80
CA ALA A 6 9.75 -25.28 -21.19
C ALA A 6 8.67 -26.20 -20.60
N ALA A 7 8.33 -27.29 -21.30
CA ALA A 7 7.34 -28.26 -20.85
C ALA A 7 7.84 -29.11 -19.67
N GLU A 8 9.14 -29.44 -19.61
CA GLU A 8 9.77 -30.11 -18.47
C GLU A 8 9.71 -29.23 -17.22
N ARG A 9 10.15 -27.97 -17.34
CA ARG A 9 10.13 -27.03 -16.20
C ARG A 9 8.71 -26.70 -15.72
N PHE A 10 7.74 -26.59 -16.63
CA PHE A 10 6.33 -26.42 -16.27
C PHE A 10 5.85 -27.59 -15.39
N ARG A 11 6.18 -28.82 -15.75
CA ARG A 11 5.81 -30.02 -14.99
C ARG A 11 6.39 -29.98 -13.58
N ASP A 12 7.65 -29.60 -13.43
CA ASP A 12 8.30 -29.51 -12.13
C ASP A 12 7.61 -28.47 -11.23
N ARG A 13 7.28 -27.30 -11.79
CA ARG A 13 6.56 -26.22 -11.09
C ARG A 13 5.12 -26.62 -10.75
N LEU A 14 4.43 -27.35 -11.63
CA LEU A 14 3.11 -27.92 -11.38
C LEU A 14 3.13 -28.94 -10.22
N ALA A 15 4.11 -29.86 -10.22
CA ALA A 15 4.29 -30.82 -9.14
C ALA A 15 4.69 -30.15 -7.81
N GLN A 16 5.42 -29.04 -7.87
CA GLN A 16 5.70 -28.21 -6.70
C GLN A 16 4.42 -27.58 -6.14
N LEU A 17 3.58 -26.97 -6.97
CA LEU A 17 2.31 -26.37 -6.55
C LEU A 17 1.38 -27.42 -5.92
N GLN A 18 1.26 -28.59 -6.53
CA GLN A 18 0.40 -29.67 -6.02
C GLN A 18 0.87 -30.21 -4.66
N ARG A 19 2.19 -30.33 -4.45
CA ARG A 19 2.72 -30.72 -3.13
C ARG A 19 2.50 -29.65 -2.07
N GLN A 20 2.69 -28.38 -2.43
CA GLN A 20 2.58 -27.26 -1.50
C GLN A 20 1.13 -26.96 -1.09
N SER A 21 0.16 -27.22 -1.97
CA SER A 21 -1.25 -27.00 -1.65
C SER A 21 -1.82 -28.00 -0.64
N GLY A 22 -1.12 -29.12 -0.40
CA GLY A 22 -1.62 -30.22 0.45
C GLY A 22 -2.86 -30.94 -0.12
N MET A 23 -3.25 -30.63 -1.36
CA MET A 23 -4.44 -31.19 -1.99
C MET A 23 -4.17 -32.58 -2.57
N THR A 24 -5.18 -33.45 -2.53
CA THR A 24 -5.17 -34.70 -3.30
C THR A 24 -5.17 -34.38 -4.80
N GLN A 25 -4.70 -35.30 -5.65
CA GLN A 25 -4.70 -35.10 -7.10
C GLN A 25 -6.09 -34.78 -7.66
N SER A 26 -7.14 -35.43 -7.13
CA SER A 26 -8.51 -35.18 -7.58
C SER A 26 -8.97 -33.76 -7.22
N ALA A 27 -8.74 -33.34 -5.97
CA ALA A 27 -9.09 -31.99 -5.52
C ALA A 27 -8.28 -30.91 -6.26
N PHE A 28 -7.02 -31.18 -6.56
CA PHE A 28 -6.16 -30.28 -7.33
C PHE A 28 -6.65 -30.13 -8.78
N ALA A 29 -7.06 -31.22 -9.43
CA ALA A 29 -7.59 -31.20 -10.79
C ALA A 29 -8.90 -30.40 -10.87
N GLU A 30 -9.80 -30.65 -9.91
CA GLU A 30 -11.07 -29.94 -9.78
C GLU A 30 -10.85 -28.44 -9.54
N ALA A 31 -9.92 -28.07 -8.65
CA ALA A 31 -9.60 -26.67 -8.34
C ALA A 31 -9.09 -25.86 -9.53
N ILE A 32 -8.52 -26.51 -10.56
CA ILE A 32 -8.05 -25.84 -11.78
C ILE A 32 -8.93 -26.14 -13.00
N GLY A 33 -10.09 -26.77 -12.80
CA GLY A 33 -11.09 -27.01 -13.84
C GLY A 33 -10.68 -28.03 -14.90
N ILE A 34 -9.84 -29.01 -14.56
CA ILE A 34 -9.46 -30.10 -15.48
C ILE A 34 -9.79 -31.47 -14.89
N ASP A 35 -9.91 -32.48 -15.76
CA ASP A 35 -10.10 -33.85 -15.30
C ASP A 35 -8.81 -34.47 -14.74
N ARG A 36 -8.97 -35.48 -13.86
CA ARG A 36 -7.84 -36.17 -13.21
C ARG A 36 -6.88 -36.82 -14.22
N SER A 37 -7.39 -37.29 -15.36
CA SER A 37 -6.56 -37.93 -16.39
C SER A 37 -5.70 -36.91 -17.13
N ALA A 38 -6.23 -35.72 -17.41
CA ALA A 38 -5.54 -34.59 -18.00
C ALA A 38 -4.43 -34.08 -17.07
N LEU A 39 -4.71 -33.96 -15.76
CA LEU A 39 -3.70 -33.62 -14.75
C LEU A 39 -2.58 -34.68 -14.74
N SER A 40 -2.92 -35.96 -14.71
CA SER A 40 -1.95 -37.06 -14.70
C SER A 40 -1.04 -37.02 -15.94
N GLN A 41 -1.61 -36.76 -17.12
CA GLN A 41 -0.85 -36.63 -18.36
C GLN A 41 0.12 -35.43 -18.34
N LEU A 42 -0.26 -34.30 -17.72
CA LEU A 42 0.63 -33.14 -17.55
C LEU A 42 1.80 -33.45 -16.60
N MET A 43 1.52 -34.18 -15.52
CA MET A 43 2.51 -34.50 -14.48
C MET A 43 3.46 -35.65 -14.86
N SER A 44 2.98 -36.66 -15.58
CA SER A 44 3.69 -37.95 -15.74
C SER A 44 3.82 -38.44 -17.18
N GLY A 45 3.31 -37.71 -18.17
CA GLY A 45 3.36 -38.14 -19.57
C GLY A 45 4.78 -38.35 -20.08
N ALA A 46 5.00 -39.40 -20.90
CA ALA A 46 6.30 -39.72 -21.50
C ALA A 46 6.89 -38.56 -22.34
N ASN A 47 6.02 -37.70 -22.89
CA ASN A 47 6.40 -36.47 -23.57
C ASN A 47 5.86 -35.25 -22.80
N PRO A 48 6.75 -34.40 -22.24
CA PRO A 48 6.37 -33.12 -21.65
C PRO A 48 5.60 -32.26 -22.64
N ARG A 49 4.38 -31.87 -22.27
CA ARG A 49 3.53 -30.97 -23.06
C ARG A 49 3.12 -29.78 -22.22
N LEU A 50 3.06 -28.62 -22.86
CA LEU A 50 2.44 -27.44 -22.25
C LEU A 50 0.90 -27.62 -22.26
N PRO A 51 0.22 -27.19 -21.19
CA PRO A 51 -1.24 -27.20 -21.15
C PRO A 51 -1.82 -26.09 -22.06
N ARG A 52 -3.15 -26.05 -22.18
CA ARG A 52 -3.84 -24.96 -22.86
C ARG A 52 -3.72 -23.65 -22.06
N ALA A 53 -3.90 -22.53 -22.74
CA ALA A 53 -3.88 -21.20 -22.12
C ALA A 53 -4.87 -21.09 -20.95
N GLU A 54 -6.08 -21.64 -21.11
CA GLU A 54 -7.11 -21.68 -20.06
C GLU A 54 -6.61 -22.33 -18.77
N THR A 55 -5.94 -23.49 -18.87
CA THR A 55 -5.38 -24.18 -17.71
C THR A 55 -4.22 -23.41 -17.08
N LEU A 56 -3.39 -22.72 -17.88
CA LEU A 56 -2.34 -21.84 -17.36
C LEU A 56 -2.92 -20.67 -16.57
N LEU A 57 -3.98 -20.04 -17.09
CA LEU A 57 -4.69 -18.96 -16.41
C LEU A 57 -5.37 -19.46 -15.13
N ALA A 58 -5.99 -20.65 -15.15
CA ALA A 58 -6.58 -21.27 -13.97
C ALA A 58 -5.53 -21.57 -12.90
N LEU A 59 -4.37 -22.12 -13.27
CA LEU A 59 -3.24 -22.34 -12.36
C LEU A 59 -2.70 -21.03 -11.77
N ALA A 60 -2.51 -20.02 -12.62
CA ALA A 60 -2.03 -18.70 -12.23
C ALA A 60 -2.98 -18.04 -11.21
N ALA A 61 -4.29 -18.06 -11.49
CA ALA A 61 -5.30 -17.50 -10.61
C ALA A 61 -5.44 -18.30 -9.30
N GLN A 62 -5.53 -19.64 -9.38
CA GLN A 62 -5.76 -20.49 -8.22
C GLN A 62 -4.59 -20.46 -7.22
N PHE A 63 -3.36 -20.46 -7.74
CA PHE A 63 -2.16 -20.53 -6.91
C PHE A 63 -1.42 -19.20 -6.76
N GLN A 64 -2.01 -18.12 -7.27
CA GLN A 64 -1.45 -16.76 -7.23
C GLN A 64 0.00 -16.75 -7.73
N VAL A 65 0.22 -17.31 -8.92
CA VAL A 65 1.51 -17.32 -9.62
C VAL A 65 1.38 -16.67 -10.99
N SER A 66 2.47 -16.16 -11.57
CA SER A 66 2.50 -15.67 -12.95
C SER A 66 2.59 -16.82 -13.95
N THR A 67 2.09 -16.59 -15.16
CA THR A 67 2.29 -17.50 -16.29
C THR A 67 3.76 -17.60 -16.69
N ASP A 68 4.52 -16.52 -16.53
CA ASP A 68 5.96 -16.48 -16.83
C ASP A 68 6.73 -17.41 -15.88
N TRP A 69 6.28 -17.49 -14.63
CA TRP A 69 6.74 -18.53 -13.72
C TRP A 69 6.20 -19.90 -14.11
N LEU A 70 4.94 -20.09 -14.47
CA LEU A 70 4.52 -21.44 -14.88
C LEU A 70 5.34 -21.96 -16.08
N LEU A 71 5.75 -21.08 -17.00
CA LEU A 71 6.47 -21.41 -18.22
C LEU A 71 7.99 -21.33 -18.15
N ALA A 72 8.55 -21.08 -16.96
CA ALA A 72 10.00 -20.93 -16.75
C ALA A 72 10.69 -19.83 -17.58
N LEU A 73 9.94 -18.77 -17.85
CA LEU A 73 10.45 -17.50 -18.38
C LEU A 73 11.00 -16.60 -17.25
N SER A 74 10.54 -16.80 -16.01
CA SER A 74 11.03 -16.12 -14.81
C SER A 74 11.18 -17.10 -13.63
N GLU A 75 12.12 -16.85 -12.71
CA GLU A 75 12.18 -17.57 -11.42
C GLU A 75 11.28 -16.94 -10.33
N ASP A 76 10.76 -15.73 -10.57
CA ASP A 76 9.79 -15.07 -9.71
C ASP A 76 8.41 -15.71 -9.88
N ARG A 77 7.85 -16.24 -8.79
CA ARG A 77 6.53 -16.88 -8.75
C ARG A 77 5.41 -15.99 -9.25
N GLY A 78 5.50 -14.66 -9.16
CA GLY A 78 4.45 -13.68 -9.50
C GLY A 78 3.17 -13.84 -8.64
N ILE A 79 2.21 -12.92 -8.51
CA ILE A 79 2.23 -11.46 -8.59
C ILE A 79 2.44 -10.98 -7.13
N VAL A 80 3.69 -10.89 -6.67
CA VAL A 80 3.96 -10.40 -5.31
C VAL A 80 3.62 -8.91 -5.20
N THR A 81 3.77 -8.20 -6.33
CA THR A 81 3.62 -6.76 -6.42
C THR A 81 3.14 -6.39 -7.83
N GLN A 82 2.03 -5.69 -7.94
CA GLN A 82 1.62 -5.00 -9.17
C GLN A 82 2.13 -3.56 -9.09
N THR A 83 2.89 -3.13 -10.08
CA THR A 83 3.27 -1.72 -10.18
C THR A 83 2.10 -0.93 -10.74
N LEU A 84 1.67 0.10 -10.02
CA LEU A 84 0.67 1.06 -10.47
C LEU A 84 1.35 2.44 -10.55
N ASN A 85 1.12 3.20 -11.62
CA ASN A 85 1.53 4.60 -11.64
C ASN A 85 0.73 5.35 -10.56
N ALA A 86 1.41 6.11 -9.70
CA ALA A 86 0.76 6.76 -8.57
C ALA A 86 -0.26 7.82 -9.01
N VAL A 87 0.07 8.59 -10.05
CA VAL A 87 -0.82 9.62 -10.60
C VAL A 87 -2.02 8.96 -11.28
N GLU A 88 -1.81 7.95 -12.11
CA GLU A 88 -2.89 7.26 -12.80
C GLU A 88 -3.81 6.53 -11.80
N ALA A 89 -3.25 5.87 -10.77
CA ALA A 89 -4.06 5.18 -9.76
C ALA A 89 -4.95 6.12 -8.95
N GLU A 90 -4.46 7.34 -8.69
CA GLU A 90 -5.19 8.39 -7.97
C GLU A 90 -6.17 9.15 -8.88
N GLN A 91 -6.09 8.97 -10.21
CA GLN A 91 -7.01 9.60 -11.19
C GLN A 91 -8.00 8.61 -11.80
N ALA A 92 -7.68 7.31 -11.84
CA ALA A 92 -8.49 6.28 -12.46
C ALA A 92 -9.76 6.02 -11.64
N LEU A 93 -10.86 6.62 -12.08
CA LEU A 93 -12.18 6.44 -11.52
C LEU A 93 -12.81 5.15 -12.02
N ASP A 94 -13.51 4.45 -11.14
CA ASP A 94 -14.42 3.36 -11.51
C ASP A 94 -15.78 3.89 -11.96
N GLU A 95 -16.71 2.98 -12.24
CA GLU A 95 -18.09 3.30 -12.64
C GLU A 95 -18.86 4.10 -11.57
N GLU A 96 -18.42 4.03 -10.31
CA GLU A 96 -18.97 4.75 -9.17
C GLU A 96 -18.18 6.04 -8.84
N SER A 97 -17.32 6.49 -9.77
CA SER A 97 -16.49 7.69 -9.62
C SER A 97 -15.48 7.66 -8.47
N ARG A 98 -14.99 6.47 -8.11
CA ARG A 98 -13.99 6.23 -7.06
C ARG A 98 -12.61 5.91 -7.63
N THR A 99 -11.58 6.56 -7.12
CA THR A 99 -10.16 6.27 -7.33
C THR A 99 -9.77 4.91 -6.74
N ALA A 100 -8.58 4.40 -7.09
CA ALA A 100 -8.10 3.14 -6.52
C ALA A 100 -8.03 3.18 -4.99
N MET A 101 -7.55 4.29 -4.43
CA MET A 101 -7.43 4.47 -3.00
C MET A 101 -8.79 4.43 -2.29
N GLU A 102 -9.81 5.05 -2.89
CA GLU A 102 -11.17 5.10 -2.36
C GLU A 102 -11.84 3.72 -2.36
N ARG A 103 -11.69 2.96 -3.46
CA ARG A 103 -12.16 1.58 -3.53
C ARG A 103 -11.52 0.75 -2.42
N TRP A 104 -10.21 0.90 -2.24
CA TRP A 104 -9.48 0.12 -1.24
C TRP A 104 -9.90 0.46 0.19
N HIS A 105 -10.16 1.74 0.49
CA HIS A 105 -10.75 2.13 1.77
C HIS A 105 -12.11 1.48 1.98
N HIS A 106 -13.03 1.58 1.01
CA HIS A 106 -14.37 0.98 1.10
C HIS A 106 -14.35 -0.53 1.28
N GLU A 107 -13.51 -1.24 0.54
CA GLU A 107 -13.37 -2.71 0.65
C GLU A 107 -12.81 -3.16 2.01
N THR A 108 -12.22 -2.24 2.78
CA THR A 108 -11.69 -2.48 4.11
C THR A 108 -12.49 -1.80 5.22
N ALA A 109 -13.73 -1.41 4.95
CA ALA A 109 -14.63 -0.91 5.98
C ALA A 109 -14.70 -1.88 7.17
N GLY A 110 -14.58 -1.35 8.39
CA GLY A 110 -14.50 -2.13 9.64
C GLY A 110 -13.14 -2.80 9.89
N GLN A 111 -12.15 -2.67 9.00
CA GLN A 111 -10.77 -3.09 9.25
C GLN A 111 -9.87 -1.89 9.52
N LYS A 112 -8.85 -2.12 10.33
CA LYS A 112 -7.83 -1.12 10.61
C LYS A 112 -6.98 -0.82 9.38
N VAL A 113 -6.80 0.47 9.09
CA VAL A 113 -5.86 0.98 8.09
C VAL A 113 -4.60 1.49 8.79
N ARG A 114 -3.43 1.08 8.32
CA ARG A 114 -2.14 1.58 8.81
C ARG A 114 -1.51 2.47 7.74
N TYR A 115 -1.07 3.65 8.11
CA TYR A 115 -0.62 4.67 7.16
C TYR A 115 0.71 5.30 7.58
N VAL A 116 1.62 5.44 6.62
CA VAL A 116 2.89 6.15 6.77
C VAL A 116 2.96 7.20 5.65
N PRO A 117 2.88 8.50 5.96
CA PRO A 117 2.98 9.55 4.94
C PRO A 117 4.40 9.67 4.40
N ALA A 118 4.54 10.17 3.17
CA ALA A 118 5.84 10.47 2.57
C ALA A 118 6.48 11.76 3.12
N GLN A 119 5.64 12.71 3.53
CA GLN A 119 6.01 14.02 4.06
C GLN A 119 5.03 14.37 5.18
N LEU A 120 4.48 15.59 5.19
CA LEU A 120 3.33 15.92 6.02
C LEU A 120 2.12 15.04 5.65
N PRO A 121 1.27 14.67 6.64
CA PRO A 121 0.05 13.91 6.42
C PRO A 121 -0.80 14.57 5.33
N ASP A 122 -0.98 13.87 4.21
CA ASP A 122 -1.67 14.43 3.04
C ASP A 122 -3.14 14.76 3.31
N LEU A 123 -3.77 14.04 4.22
CA LEU A 123 -5.16 14.30 4.65
C LEU A 123 -5.34 15.56 5.51
N MET A 124 -4.26 16.20 5.99
CA MET A 124 -4.33 17.36 6.90
C MET A 124 -3.64 18.59 6.32
N ARG A 125 -3.49 18.71 4.99
CA ARG A 125 -2.80 19.87 4.40
C ARG A 125 -3.73 21.08 4.28
N THR A 126 -3.25 22.25 4.68
CA THR A 126 -3.95 23.52 4.46
C THR A 126 -3.84 23.97 3.01
N GLU A 127 -4.72 24.87 2.59
CA GLU A 127 -4.68 25.45 1.23
C GLU A 127 -3.33 26.14 0.94
N ALA A 128 -2.75 26.83 1.94
CA ALA A 128 -1.45 27.49 1.79
C ALA A 128 -0.33 26.48 1.50
N VAL A 129 -0.29 25.35 2.22
CA VAL A 129 0.70 24.30 1.98
C VAL A 129 0.50 23.63 0.63
N ILE A 130 -0.75 23.38 0.23
CA ILE A 130 -1.07 22.83 -1.08
C ILE A 130 -0.64 23.79 -2.20
N ALA A 131 -0.93 25.09 -2.04
CA ALA A 131 -0.55 26.13 -2.99
C ALA A 131 0.97 26.24 -3.12
N PHE A 132 1.70 26.13 -2.01
CA PHE A 132 3.16 26.10 -1.99
C PHE A 132 3.74 24.88 -2.72
N GLN A 133 3.23 23.67 -2.44
CA GLN A 133 3.68 22.44 -3.11
C GLN A 133 3.38 22.46 -4.62
N ALA A 134 2.25 23.05 -5.02
CA ALA A 134 1.80 23.14 -6.41
C ALA A 134 2.09 24.50 -7.06
N ALA A 135 3.10 25.24 -6.58
CA ALA A 135 3.33 26.65 -6.96
C ALA A 135 3.34 26.90 -8.48
N ALA A 136 3.86 25.95 -9.27
CA ALA A 136 3.98 26.06 -10.73
C ALA A 136 2.78 25.50 -11.54
N ASN A 137 1.78 24.87 -10.90
CA ASN A 137 0.76 24.11 -11.63
C ASN A 137 -0.63 24.17 -10.96
N ALA A 138 -1.56 24.92 -11.58
CA ALA A 138 -2.93 25.07 -11.09
C ALA A 138 -3.77 23.78 -11.17
N GLN A 139 -3.50 22.92 -12.16
CA GLN A 139 -4.15 21.60 -12.23
C GLN A 139 -3.69 20.70 -11.08
N GLU A 140 -2.40 20.72 -10.79
CA GLU A 140 -1.81 20.00 -9.66
C GLU A 140 -2.36 20.48 -8.32
N ARG A 141 -2.53 21.81 -8.15
CA ARG A 141 -3.14 22.38 -6.95
C ARG A 141 -4.56 21.83 -6.71
N ARG A 142 -5.40 21.85 -7.74
CA ARG A 142 -6.77 21.30 -7.66
C ARG A 142 -6.75 19.79 -7.37
N ARG A 143 -5.79 19.06 -7.94
CA ARG A 143 -5.63 17.62 -7.71
C ARG A 143 -5.29 17.34 -6.24
N LEU A 144 -4.29 18.03 -5.69
CA LEU A 144 -3.88 17.88 -4.29
C LEU A 144 -5.01 18.29 -3.34
N GLN A 145 -5.75 19.36 -3.65
CA GLN A 145 -6.89 19.79 -2.84
C GLN A 145 -8.00 18.73 -2.80
N ALA A 146 -8.44 18.23 -3.97
CA ALA A 146 -9.43 17.16 -4.03
C ALA A 146 -8.96 15.88 -3.32
N GLN A 147 -7.67 15.55 -3.42
CA GLN A 147 -7.08 14.39 -2.74
C GLN A 147 -7.11 14.56 -1.21
N THR A 148 -6.70 15.71 -0.69
CA THR A 148 -6.74 16.04 0.74
C THR A 148 -8.16 15.94 1.29
N GLU A 149 -9.13 16.57 0.62
CA GLU A 149 -10.54 16.59 1.03
C GLU A 149 -11.14 15.18 1.08
N ARG A 150 -10.87 14.35 0.05
CA ARG A 150 -11.33 12.95 0.00
C ARG A 150 -10.75 12.16 1.17
N ARG A 151 -9.43 12.21 1.38
CA ARG A 151 -8.77 11.46 2.46
C ARG A 151 -9.28 11.87 3.84
N LEU A 152 -9.48 13.17 4.07
CA LEU A 152 -10.06 13.67 5.30
C LEU A 152 -11.51 13.17 5.49
N HIS A 153 -12.31 13.18 4.41
CA HIS A 153 -13.67 12.62 4.44
C HIS A 153 -13.67 11.15 4.86
N PHE A 154 -12.82 10.30 4.28
CA PHE A 154 -12.72 8.89 4.69
C PHE A 154 -12.31 8.75 6.15
N SER A 155 -11.36 9.56 6.62
CA SER A 155 -10.93 9.49 8.02
C SER A 155 -12.04 9.83 9.03
N ARG A 156 -13.10 10.53 8.60
CA ARG A 156 -14.27 10.89 9.41
C ARG A 156 -15.43 9.90 9.33
N MET A 157 -15.36 8.86 8.48
CA MET A 157 -16.46 7.90 8.36
C MET A 157 -16.62 7.06 9.65
N PRO A 158 -17.86 6.65 10.02
CA PRO A 158 -18.12 5.96 11.28
C PRO A 158 -17.32 4.65 11.50
N GLU A 159 -16.97 3.94 10.42
CA GLU A 159 -16.25 2.66 10.48
C GLU A 159 -14.74 2.82 10.29
N SER A 160 -14.23 4.05 10.32
CA SER A 160 -12.82 4.32 10.13
C SER A 160 -12.01 4.03 11.40
N ASP A 161 -11.03 3.15 11.25
CA ASP A 161 -10.00 2.89 12.26
C ASP A 161 -8.63 3.07 11.57
N ILE A 162 -7.96 4.17 11.86
CA ILE A 162 -6.71 4.55 11.19
C ILE A 162 -5.61 4.73 12.23
N GLU A 163 -4.51 4.02 12.03
CA GLU A 163 -3.25 4.29 12.73
C GLU A 163 -2.25 4.88 11.75
N MET A 164 -1.68 6.02 12.11
CA MET A 164 -0.62 6.67 11.35
C MET A 164 0.66 6.69 12.16
N CYS A 165 1.80 6.43 11.52
CA CYS A 165 3.10 6.71 12.14
C CYS A 165 4.04 7.47 11.21
N MET A 166 4.87 8.34 11.78
CA MET A 166 5.86 9.13 11.04
C MET A 166 6.98 9.58 11.99
N PRO A 167 8.17 9.94 11.47
CA PRO A 167 9.21 10.49 12.32
C PRO A 167 8.82 11.89 12.82
N PHE A 168 9.00 12.18 14.12
CA PHE A 168 8.68 13.51 14.67
C PHE A 168 9.52 14.61 14.01
N GLN A 169 10.73 14.27 13.53
CA GLN A 169 11.60 15.19 12.81
C GLN A 169 10.95 15.78 11.55
N THR A 170 10.00 15.09 10.92
CA THR A 170 9.27 15.65 9.77
C THR A 170 8.48 16.90 10.17
N LEU A 171 7.88 16.91 11.37
CA LEU A 171 7.15 18.06 11.89
C LEU A 171 8.10 19.15 12.40
N GLU A 172 9.23 18.77 13.03
CA GLU A 172 10.27 19.74 13.45
C GLU A 172 10.87 20.47 12.25
N VAL A 173 11.29 19.74 11.21
CA VAL A 173 11.83 20.33 9.97
C VAL A 173 10.80 21.21 9.28
N PHE A 174 9.52 20.84 9.35
CA PHE A 174 8.43 21.68 8.87
C PHE A 174 8.32 22.96 9.68
N ALA A 175 8.26 22.90 11.02
CA ALA A 175 8.18 24.07 11.90
C ALA A 175 9.35 25.05 11.67
N GLU A 176 10.55 24.51 11.43
CA GLU A 176 11.76 25.28 11.15
C GLU A 176 11.82 25.88 9.73
N GLY A 177 10.89 25.52 8.83
CA GLY A 177 10.92 25.97 7.43
C GLY A 177 12.11 25.45 6.62
N ARG A 178 12.65 24.28 6.98
CA ARG A 178 13.84 23.70 6.35
C ARG A 178 13.49 22.64 5.29
N GLY A 179 14.49 22.22 4.54
CA GLY A 179 14.34 21.19 3.50
C GLY A 179 13.41 21.64 2.38
N ALA A 180 12.41 20.82 2.07
CA ALA A 180 11.41 21.11 1.04
C ALA A 180 10.49 22.31 1.39
N TRP A 181 10.53 22.81 2.63
CA TRP A 181 9.65 23.87 3.12
C TRP A 181 10.30 25.27 3.11
N ARG A 182 11.53 25.37 2.57
CA ARG A 182 12.23 26.66 2.46
C ARG A 182 11.42 27.63 1.61
N GLY A 183 11.06 28.78 2.19
CA GLY A 183 10.30 29.84 1.53
C GLY A 183 8.79 29.82 1.79
N LEU A 184 8.27 28.83 2.52
CA LEU A 184 6.89 28.86 3.04
C LEU A 184 6.83 29.79 4.26
N PRO A 185 6.02 30.86 4.30
CA PRO A 185 6.00 31.80 5.42
C PRO A 185 5.73 31.17 6.79
N ALA A 186 6.31 31.74 7.85
CA ALA A 186 6.15 31.29 9.22
C ALA A 186 4.67 31.20 9.65
N ALA A 187 3.85 32.18 9.24
CA ALA A 187 2.41 32.18 9.53
C ALA A 187 1.69 30.97 8.92
N ASP A 188 2.02 30.59 7.68
CA ASP A 188 1.43 29.44 7.01
C ASP A 188 1.89 28.11 7.64
N ARG A 189 3.15 28.06 8.09
CA ARG A 189 3.68 26.91 8.86
C ARG A 189 2.95 26.75 10.20
N GLN A 190 2.74 27.84 10.94
CA GLN A 190 1.99 27.82 12.19
C GLN A 190 0.55 27.35 11.97
N ALA A 191 -0.15 27.94 11.01
CA ALA A 191 -1.52 27.57 10.67
C ALA A 191 -1.64 26.08 10.26
N GLN A 192 -0.65 25.55 9.55
CA GLN A 192 -0.59 24.13 9.20
C GLN A 192 -0.42 23.22 10.42
N LEU A 193 0.47 23.57 11.36
CA LEU A 193 0.66 22.78 12.60
C LEU A 193 -0.58 22.83 13.49
N ASP A 194 -1.19 24.01 13.62
CA ASP A 194 -2.45 24.19 14.36
C ASP A 194 -3.56 23.34 13.76
N HIS A 195 -3.66 23.30 12.42
CA HIS A 195 -4.62 22.47 11.71
C HIS A 195 -4.39 20.98 11.95
N ILE A 196 -3.13 20.50 11.87
CA ILE A 196 -2.79 19.10 12.18
C ILE A 196 -3.19 18.76 13.62
N ALA A 197 -2.84 19.60 14.59
CA ALA A 197 -3.15 19.36 16.00
C ALA A 197 -4.67 19.28 16.23
N ALA A 198 -5.43 20.23 15.68
CA ALA A 198 -6.89 20.26 15.79
C ALA A 198 -7.55 19.04 15.14
N THR A 199 -7.10 18.62 13.95
CA THR A 199 -7.66 17.46 13.25
C THR A 199 -7.30 16.14 13.95
N VAL A 200 -6.09 15.99 14.49
CA VAL A 200 -5.73 14.80 15.29
C VAL A 200 -6.61 14.70 16.53
N GLU A 201 -6.86 15.82 17.21
CA GLU A 201 -7.72 15.88 18.40
C GLU A 201 -9.19 15.59 18.06
N GLU A 202 -9.71 16.14 16.96
CA GLU A 202 -11.05 15.89 16.44
C GLU A 202 -11.29 14.40 16.13
N LEU A 203 -10.32 13.75 15.49
CA LEU A 203 -10.47 12.38 14.99
C LEU A 203 -10.14 11.30 16.03
N TYR A 204 -9.60 11.66 17.20
CA TYR A 204 -9.28 10.70 18.25
C TYR A 204 -10.55 10.19 18.95
N PRO A 205 -10.73 8.87 19.19
CA PRO A 205 -9.74 7.79 19.09
C PRO A 205 -9.76 6.98 17.77
N ALA A 206 -10.60 7.35 16.81
CA ALA A 206 -10.75 6.65 15.52
C ALA A 206 -9.49 6.79 14.65
N PHE A 207 -8.83 7.95 14.71
CA PHE A 207 -7.52 8.20 14.13
C PHE A 207 -6.46 8.32 15.24
N ARG A 208 -5.36 7.59 15.10
CA ARG A 208 -4.26 7.54 16.09
C ARG A 208 -2.93 7.84 15.42
N MET A 209 -2.34 8.99 15.74
CA MET A 209 -1.02 9.40 15.26
C MET A 209 0.07 8.97 16.25
N TYR A 210 1.09 8.28 15.79
CA TYR A 210 2.27 7.92 16.58
C TYR A 210 3.52 8.53 15.98
N LEU A 211 4.36 9.14 16.80
CA LEU A 211 5.61 9.75 16.32
C LEU A 211 6.81 8.98 16.87
N PHE A 212 7.71 8.54 15.98
CA PHE A 212 8.92 7.81 16.35
C PHE A 212 10.18 8.63 16.05
N ASP A 213 11.31 8.27 16.67
CA ASP A 213 12.62 8.85 16.33
C ASP A 213 13.14 8.29 15.00
N GLY A 214 13.17 9.12 13.97
CA GLY A 214 13.66 8.76 12.63
C GLY A 214 15.16 8.38 12.57
N ARG A 215 15.94 8.67 13.62
CA ARG A 215 17.34 8.23 13.73
C ARG A 215 17.46 6.78 14.18
N GLN A 216 16.42 6.27 14.85
CA GLN A 216 16.39 4.92 15.40
C GLN A 216 15.59 3.96 14.52
N ARG A 217 14.61 4.49 13.78
CA ARG A 217 13.64 3.69 13.03
C ARG A 217 13.33 4.32 11.68
N PHE A 218 13.03 3.48 10.69
CA PHE A 218 12.61 3.88 9.36
C PHE A 218 11.33 3.14 8.97
N ALA A 219 10.37 3.87 8.41
CA ALA A 219 9.16 3.31 7.81
C ALA A 219 9.02 3.89 6.39
N PRO A 220 8.90 3.06 5.34
CA PRO A 220 8.66 3.56 4.00
C PRO A 220 7.24 4.14 3.91
N PRO A 221 6.99 5.14 3.05
CA PRO A 221 5.64 5.66 2.87
C PRO A 221 4.74 4.57 2.29
N MET A 222 3.66 4.26 2.99
CA MET A 222 2.79 3.13 2.66
C MET A 222 1.41 3.25 3.29
N THR A 223 0.45 2.53 2.71
CA THR A 223 -0.85 2.28 3.34
C THR A 223 -1.13 0.78 3.32
N VAL A 224 -1.41 0.21 4.49
CA VAL A 224 -1.83 -1.18 4.66
C VAL A 224 -3.31 -1.20 5.00
N PHE A 225 -4.11 -1.83 4.14
CA PHE A 225 -5.56 -1.92 4.27
C PHE A 225 -5.92 -3.29 4.87
N GLY A 226 -6.11 -3.31 6.20
CA GLY A 226 -6.35 -4.53 6.95
C GLY A 226 -5.24 -5.57 6.73
N TYR A 227 -5.62 -6.80 6.39
CA TYR A 227 -4.69 -7.85 5.96
C TYR A 227 -4.91 -8.29 4.50
N ALA A 228 -5.61 -7.46 3.71
CA ALA A 228 -6.01 -7.79 2.35
C ALA A 228 -5.03 -7.25 1.30
N ARG A 229 -4.50 -6.04 1.51
CA ARG A 229 -3.57 -5.38 0.57
C ARG A 229 -2.71 -4.33 1.26
N ALA A 230 -1.60 -3.99 0.60
CA ALA A 230 -0.79 -2.84 0.94
C ALA A 230 -0.35 -2.09 -0.33
N ALA A 231 -0.25 -0.77 -0.24
CA ALA A 231 0.34 0.08 -1.28
C ALA A 231 1.59 0.74 -0.69
N VAL A 232 2.77 0.42 -1.22
CA VAL A 232 4.03 1.04 -0.81
C VAL A 232 4.45 2.03 -1.89
N TYR A 233 4.70 3.28 -1.51
CA TYR A 233 5.11 4.32 -2.44
C TYR A 233 6.61 4.21 -2.73
N ALA A 234 6.97 4.11 -4.01
CA ALA A 234 8.34 3.96 -4.48
C ALA A 234 8.64 4.99 -5.58
N GLY A 235 8.49 6.28 -5.26
CA GLY A 235 8.65 7.36 -6.22
C GLY A 235 7.40 7.51 -7.07
N GLU A 236 7.49 7.45 -8.39
CA GLU A 236 6.33 7.70 -9.27
C GLU A 236 5.31 6.54 -9.32
N ILE A 237 5.59 5.45 -8.60
CA ILE A 237 4.79 4.23 -8.61
C ILE A 237 4.37 3.81 -7.21
N TYR A 238 3.22 3.15 -7.13
CA TYR A 238 2.84 2.31 -6.00
C TYR A 238 3.19 0.85 -6.31
N LEU A 239 3.91 0.24 -5.38
CA LEU A 239 4.04 -1.20 -5.27
C LEU A 239 2.78 -1.73 -4.57
N HIS A 240 1.83 -2.23 -5.36
CA HIS A 240 0.59 -2.81 -4.85
C HIS A 240 0.79 -4.28 -4.49
N ILE A 241 0.77 -4.57 -3.20
CA ILE A 241 1.07 -5.86 -2.60
C ILE A 241 -0.24 -6.57 -2.23
N ARG A 242 -0.40 -7.82 -2.70
CA ARG A 242 -1.52 -8.71 -2.35
C ARG A 242 -1.08 -9.98 -1.60
N SER A 243 0.22 -10.17 -1.38
CA SER A 243 0.75 -11.32 -0.64
C SER A 243 0.41 -11.22 0.85
N ARG A 244 -0.41 -12.15 1.36
CA ARG A 244 -0.79 -12.21 2.79
C ARG A 244 0.40 -12.30 3.74
N ALA A 245 1.49 -12.99 3.33
CA ALA A 245 2.70 -13.08 4.13
C ALA A 245 3.37 -11.71 4.23
N LEU A 246 3.60 -11.05 3.10
CA LEU A 246 4.25 -9.73 3.07
C LEU A 246 3.40 -8.64 3.76
N ILE A 247 2.07 -8.67 3.59
CA ILE A 247 1.17 -7.75 4.29
C ILE A 247 1.25 -7.93 5.80
N ARG A 248 1.36 -9.18 6.28
CA ARG A 248 1.53 -9.47 7.71
C ARG A 248 2.87 -8.93 8.22
N ASP A 249 3.95 -9.11 7.47
CA ASP A 249 5.27 -8.61 7.83
C ASP A 249 5.28 -7.07 7.88
N LEU A 250 4.64 -6.40 6.91
CA LEU A 250 4.46 -4.95 6.90
C LEU A 250 3.63 -4.46 8.09
N ALA A 251 2.53 -5.14 8.41
CA ALA A 251 1.70 -4.81 9.57
C ALA A 251 2.47 -5.00 10.89
N GLN A 252 3.24 -6.07 11.04
CA GLN A 252 4.08 -6.31 12.22
C GLN A 252 5.19 -5.26 12.34
N GLY A 253 5.83 -4.89 11.24
CA GLY A 253 6.80 -3.79 11.19
C GLY A 253 6.19 -2.47 11.66
N PHE A 254 5.00 -2.14 11.14
CA PHE A 254 4.21 -0.98 11.55
C PHE A 254 3.90 -0.97 13.05
N ASP A 255 3.37 -2.09 13.57
CA ASP A 255 3.03 -2.23 14.99
C ASP A 255 4.30 -2.10 15.88
N GLY A 256 5.47 -2.48 15.34
CA GLY A 256 6.77 -2.23 15.95
C GLY A 256 7.13 -0.75 16.11
N HIS A 257 6.70 0.12 15.19
CA HIS A 257 6.83 1.58 15.32
C HIS A 257 5.90 2.13 16.39
N ILE A 258 4.67 1.64 16.50
CA ILE A 258 3.73 2.04 17.56
C ILE A 258 4.30 1.72 18.95
N ARG A 259 4.81 0.50 19.12
CA ARG A 259 5.33 0.03 20.41
C ARG A 259 6.49 0.88 20.94
N HIS A 260 7.26 1.48 20.04
CA HIS A 260 8.46 2.25 20.38
C HIS A 260 8.33 3.72 19.94
N ALA A 261 7.10 4.21 19.81
CA ALA A 261 6.84 5.61 19.57
C ALA A 261 7.39 6.45 20.73
N SER A 262 7.95 7.61 20.41
CA SER A 262 8.36 8.61 21.40
C SER A 262 7.19 9.49 21.83
N VAL A 263 6.18 9.63 20.96
CA VAL A 263 4.93 10.34 21.23
C VAL A 263 3.78 9.40 20.87
N HIS A 264 2.95 9.06 21.85
CA HIS A 264 1.79 8.20 21.63
C HIS A 264 0.56 9.00 21.20
N ALA A 265 -0.46 8.30 20.71
CA ALA A 265 -1.65 8.90 20.10
C ALA A 265 -2.35 9.98 20.95
N HIS A 266 -2.44 9.78 22.26
CA HIS A 266 -3.07 10.73 23.17
C HIS A 266 -2.23 12.00 23.42
N GLU A 267 -0.94 11.99 23.07
CA GLU A 267 0.00 13.11 23.25
C GLU A 267 0.25 13.86 21.92
N ALA A 268 -0.07 13.23 20.79
CA ALA A 268 0.32 13.69 19.47
C ALA A 268 -0.17 15.12 19.16
N ALA A 269 -1.44 15.44 19.44
CA ALA A 269 -1.97 16.78 19.23
C ALA A 269 -1.24 17.84 20.07
N ALA A 270 -0.95 17.54 21.33
CA ALA A 270 -0.22 18.43 22.23
C ALA A 270 1.24 18.61 21.78
N PHE A 271 1.89 17.55 21.33
CA PHE A 271 3.24 17.62 20.76
C PHE A 271 3.28 18.55 19.54
N VAL A 272 2.37 18.36 18.57
CA VAL A 272 2.34 19.19 17.36
C VAL A 272 2.12 20.67 17.72
N ARG A 273 1.19 20.95 18.64
CA ARG A 273 0.89 22.31 19.11
C ARG A 273 2.06 22.97 19.85
N GLY A 274 2.92 22.17 20.48
CA GLY A 274 4.09 22.65 21.22
C GLY A 274 5.29 23.01 20.33
N LEU A 275 5.29 22.62 19.05
CA LEU A 275 6.38 22.91 18.12
C LEU A 275 6.51 24.41 17.90
N GLN A 276 7.74 24.91 18.03
CA GLN A 276 8.05 26.32 17.83
C GLN A 276 8.36 26.56 16.35
N VAL A 277 7.58 27.44 15.71
CA VAL A 277 7.84 27.85 14.33
C VAL A 277 8.96 28.87 14.31
N ALA A 278 10.00 28.60 13.50
CA ALA A 278 11.08 29.55 13.31
C ALA A 278 10.57 30.80 12.56
N PRO A 279 11.03 32.01 12.89
CA PRO A 279 10.74 33.20 12.11
C PRO A 279 11.34 33.09 10.70
N ASP A 280 10.82 33.88 9.76
CA ASP A 280 11.28 33.94 8.36
C ASP A 280 12.63 34.65 8.18
#